data_AF-A0A0H5QM90-F1
#
_entry.id   AF-A0A0H5QM90-F1
#
_cell.length_a   1.000
_cell.length_b   1.000
_cell.length_c   1.000
_cell.angle_alpha   90.00
_cell.angle_beta   90.00
_cell.angle_gamma   90.00
#
_symmetry.space_group_name_H-M   'P 1'
#
loop_
_entity.id
_entity.type
_entity.pdbx_description
1 polymer ?
#
loop_
_entity_poly.entity_id
_entity_poly.type
_entity_poly.pdbx_seq_one_letter_code
_entity_poly.pdbx_strand_id
1 'polypeptide(L)'
;MKNGQKKAASSGGSLSAARMVPSGEVATTDYTVSLQSLQDEVSGRFAPKKALGMELSRVYEFLSFYRRADRVSQCGSYLDFGILPDGTKKLVKANFCRDRLCPMCNWRRSLKLYSQVSQVMDVLESEGYCFLFLTLTLRNCPWDELPTAIEDFLSGWRFMYHKAPIFRRAVCGTSRALEITVNHGARTYHPHLHVVLAVKPSYFKSKDYISQAQWTQLWRSCCDISYDPIVNIKRIKETSQGFKEISKYAVKGSDFLVGSPELMQRHVSNFLAGLSGRRLVGSTGVFKRVQRELCLDDPETGDLVVTDGQQLRDDVYCMMVRYGWCSGVYVRR
;
A
#
# COMPACT_ATOMS: atom_id res chain seq x y z
N MET A 1 7.07 -65.55 -7.60
CA MET A 1 6.62 -66.91 -7.99
C MET A 1 5.87 -67.51 -6.81
N LYS A 2 4.63 -67.98 -6.84
CA LYS A 2 3.54 -68.09 -7.82
C LYS A 2 2.24 -68.21 -6.98
N ASN A 3 1.17 -67.57 -7.45
CA ASN A 3 -0.27 -67.91 -7.40
C ASN A 3 -0.87 -68.58 -6.14
N GLY A 4 -2.03 -68.21 -5.62
CA GLY A 4 -3.13 -67.44 -6.19
C GLY A 4 -4.48 -67.99 -5.70
N GLN A 5 -5.32 -67.09 -5.20
CA GLN A 5 -6.81 -67.05 -5.23
C GLN A 5 -7.65 -68.21 -4.67
N LYS A 6 -8.60 -67.84 -3.79
CA LYS A 6 -10.04 -68.12 -4.02
C LYS A 6 -10.95 -67.07 -3.34
N LYS A 7 -12.01 -66.73 -4.08
CA LYS A 7 -13.10 -65.76 -3.85
C LYS A 7 -14.03 -66.17 -2.70
N ALA A 8 -14.71 -65.20 -2.06
CA ALA A 8 -16.16 -64.98 -2.19
C ALA A 8 -16.66 -63.90 -1.21
N ALA A 9 -17.74 -63.24 -1.60
CA ALA A 9 -18.31 -62.06 -0.96
C ALA A 9 -19.59 -62.36 -0.16
N SER A 10 -19.88 -61.44 0.76
CA SER A 10 -21.20 -60.84 1.07
C SER A 10 -21.90 -61.18 2.39
N SER A 11 -22.64 -60.16 2.84
CA SER A 11 -23.59 -60.03 3.97
C SER A 11 -22.94 -59.90 5.36
N GLY A 12 -23.30 -58.96 6.24
CA GLY A 12 -24.30 -57.88 6.26
C GLY A 12 -24.46 -57.47 7.73
N GLY A 13 -24.51 -56.17 8.04
CA GLY A 13 -24.69 -55.72 9.42
C GLY A 13 -24.46 -54.24 9.62
N SER A 14 -25.49 -53.44 9.34
CA SER A 14 -25.59 -52.01 9.59
C SER A 14 -25.41 -51.65 11.06
N LEU A 15 -24.49 -50.73 11.35
CA LEU A 15 -24.56 -49.87 12.54
C LEU A 15 -24.33 -48.41 12.11
N SER A 16 -25.46 -47.72 12.01
CA SER A 16 -25.57 -46.26 11.97
C SER A 16 -24.85 -45.67 13.19
N ALA A 17 -23.70 -45.04 12.95
CA ALA A 17 -23.16 -44.03 13.85
C ALA A 17 -23.49 -42.66 13.24
N ALA A 18 -24.65 -42.13 13.63
CA ALA A 18 -25.01 -40.75 13.38
C ALA A 18 -23.86 -39.86 13.89
N ARG A 19 -23.11 -39.28 12.95
CA ARG A 19 -22.16 -38.21 13.27
C ARG A 19 -22.99 -37.01 13.71
N MET A 20 -23.06 -36.81 15.03
CA MET A 20 -23.56 -35.58 15.62
C MET A 20 -22.77 -34.43 15.01
N VAL A 21 -23.44 -33.63 14.18
CA VAL A 21 -22.99 -32.27 13.86
C VAL A 21 -23.06 -31.51 15.19
N PRO A 22 -21.97 -30.87 15.66
CA PRO A 22 -22.08 -29.99 16.80
C PRO A 22 -22.97 -28.84 16.38
N SER A 23 -24.22 -28.84 16.85
CA SER A 23 -25.06 -27.66 16.87
C SER A 23 -24.50 -26.73 17.94
N GLY A 24 -23.38 -26.07 17.62
CA GLY A 24 -22.96 -24.89 18.35
C GLY A 24 -23.99 -23.81 18.07
N GLU A 25 -24.89 -23.56 19.02
CA GLU A 25 -25.61 -22.30 19.06
C GLU A 25 -24.56 -21.20 19.19
N VAL A 26 -24.18 -20.60 18.06
CA VAL A 26 -23.41 -19.37 18.07
C VAL A 26 -24.36 -18.30 18.63
N ALA A 27 -24.13 -17.89 19.86
CA ALA A 27 -24.96 -16.92 20.55
C ALA A 27 -25.14 -15.67 19.66
N THR A 28 -26.39 -15.29 19.40
CA THR A 28 -26.79 -14.15 18.56
C THR A 28 -26.16 -12.81 19.00
N THR A 29 -25.70 -12.75 20.26
CA THR A 29 -24.95 -11.63 20.83
C THR A 29 -23.60 -11.39 20.15
N ASP A 30 -22.93 -12.44 19.66
CA ASP A 30 -21.59 -12.35 19.06
C ASP A 30 -21.63 -11.66 17.68
N TYR A 31 -22.66 -11.97 16.89
CA TYR A 31 -22.87 -11.33 15.59
C TYR A 31 -23.19 -9.84 15.73
N THR A 32 -23.94 -9.43 16.76
CA THR A 32 -24.29 -8.01 16.97
C THR A 32 -23.05 -7.17 17.28
N VAL A 33 -22.17 -7.66 18.16
CA VAL A 33 -20.89 -7.02 18.48
C VAL A 33 -19.97 -6.96 17.24
N SER A 34 -19.87 -8.08 16.51
CA SER A 34 -19.09 -8.15 15.27
C SER A 34 -19.58 -7.16 14.21
N LEU A 35 -20.90 -7.01 14.06
CA LEU A 35 -21.53 -6.07 13.15
C LEU A 35 -21.32 -4.60 13.58
N GLN A 36 -21.43 -4.30 14.87
CA GLN A 36 -21.17 -2.94 15.36
C GLN A 36 -19.70 -2.57 15.18
N SER A 37 -18.78 -3.46 15.55
CA SER A 37 -17.34 -3.27 15.32
C SER A 37 -17.02 -3.06 13.83
N LEU A 38 -17.69 -3.80 12.94
CA LEU A 38 -17.54 -3.61 11.49
C LEU A 38 -18.11 -2.26 11.03
N GLN A 39 -19.27 -1.84 11.54
CA GLN A 39 -19.82 -0.52 11.28
C GLN A 39 -18.86 0.58 11.72
N ASP A 40 -18.23 0.45 12.89
CA ASP A 40 -17.24 1.40 13.40
C ASP A 40 -16.00 1.46 12.49
N GLU A 41 -15.54 0.31 11.98
CA GLU A 41 -14.46 0.28 11.00
C GLU A 41 -14.84 0.98 9.69
N VAL A 42 -16.02 0.70 9.15
CA VAL A 42 -16.51 1.33 7.92
C VAL A 42 -16.68 2.84 8.11
N SER A 43 -17.29 3.27 9.21
CA SER A 43 -17.52 4.67 9.55
C SER A 43 -16.21 5.41 9.85
N GLY A 44 -15.27 4.80 10.58
CA GLY A 44 -14.02 5.46 10.97
C GLY A 44 -12.95 5.44 9.87
N ARG A 45 -12.91 4.36 9.07
CA ARG A 45 -11.86 4.20 8.05
C ARG A 45 -12.36 4.54 6.66
N PHE A 46 -13.47 3.96 6.18
CA PHE A 46 -13.91 4.13 4.79
C PHE A 46 -14.66 5.43 4.55
N ALA A 47 -15.59 5.82 5.43
CA ALA A 47 -16.44 7.01 5.23
C ALA A 47 -15.64 8.31 5.02
N PRO A 48 -14.57 8.61 5.77
CA PRO A 48 -13.80 9.84 5.55
C PRO A 48 -13.11 9.86 4.18
N LYS A 49 -12.62 8.72 3.68
CA LYS A 49 -11.98 8.66 2.36
C LYS A 49 -13.02 8.71 1.24
N LYS A 50 -14.23 8.19 1.49
CA LYS A 50 -15.36 8.35 0.58
C LYS A 50 -15.79 9.81 0.47
N ALA A 51 -15.90 10.52 1.60
CA ALA A 51 -16.22 11.94 1.64
C ALA A 51 -15.19 12.78 0.87
N LEU A 52 -13.89 12.61 1.14
CA LEU A 52 -12.82 13.26 0.36
C LEU A 52 -12.87 12.86 -1.13
N GLY A 53 -13.28 11.62 -1.45
CA GLY A 53 -13.52 11.18 -2.82
C GLY A 53 -14.64 11.97 -3.51
N MET A 54 -15.74 12.27 -2.79
CA MET A 54 -16.81 13.11 -3.31
C MET A 54 -16.35 14.55 -3.56
N GLU A 55 -15.50 15.10 -2.69
CA GLU A 55 -14.87 16.41 -2.91
C GLU A 55 -13.97 16.41 -4.15
N LEU A 56 -13.11 15.40 -4.30
CA LEU A 56 -12.28 15.23 -5.50
C LEU A 56 -13.13 15.10 -6.77
N SER A 57 -14.28 14.42 -6.70
CA SER A 57 -15.23 14.33 -7.83
C SER A 57 -15.70 15.71 -8.27
N ARG A 58 -16.10 16.58 -7.32
CA ARG A 58 -16.51 17.96 -7.63
C ARG A 58 -15.36 18.76 -8.24
N VAL A 59 -14.14 18.59 -7.73
CA VAL A 59 -12.95 19.24 -8.32
C VAL A 59 -12.73 18.77 -9.76
N TYR A 60 -12.91 17.48 -10.05
CA TYR A 60 -12.85 16.97 -11.41
C TYR A 60 -13.98 17.49 -12.30
N GLU A 61 -15.18 17.73 -11.79
CA GLU A 61 -16.26 18.38 -12.54
C GLU A 61 -15.88 19.82 -12.92
N PHE A 62 -15.33 20.60 -11.98
CA PHE A 62 -14.84 21.95 -12.27
C PHE A 62 -13.73 21.97 -13.33
N LEU A 63 -12.84 20.97 -13.30
CA LEU A 63 -11.79 20.77 -14.31
C LEU A 63 -12.30 20.08 -15.60
N SER A 64 -13.61 19.90 -15.76
CA SER A 64 -14.24 19.24 -16.93
C SER A 64 -13.81 17.78 -17.17
N PHE A 65 -13.29 17.09 -16.16
CA PHE A 65 -12.93 15.67 -16.21
C PHE A 65 -14.11 14.76 -15.81
N TYR A 66 -15.26 14.91 -16.47
CA TYR A 66 -16.53 14.26 -16.07
C TYR A 66 -16.47 12.74 -15.91
N ARG A 67 -15.82 12.01 -16.84
CA ARG A 67 -15.65 10.55 -16.73
C ARG A 67 -14.82 10.15 -15.50
N ARG A 68 -13.89 11.00 -15.10
CA ARG A 68 -13.03 10.78 -13.94
C ARG A 68 -13.76 11.11 -12.65
N ALA A 69 -14.54 12.19 -12.66
CA ALA A 69 -15.45 12.56 -11.58
C ALA A 69 -16.40 11.41 -11.26
N ASP A 70 -17.15 10.91 -12.24
CA ASP A 70 -18.09 9.79 -12.06
C ASP A 70 -17.41 8.54 -11.48
N ARG A 71 -16.27 8.13 -12.05
CA ARG A 71 -15.49 7.01 -11.49
C ARG A 71 -15.10 7.20 -10.02
N VAL A 72 -14.65 8.39 -9.64
CA VAL A 72 -14.25 8.68 -8.27
C VAL A 72 -15.45 8.79 -7.34
N SER A 73 -16.55 9.41 -7.79
CA SER A 73 -17.80 9.51 -7.04
C SER A 73 -18.39 8.13 -6.74
N GLN A 74 -18.22 7.15 -7.65
CA GLN A 74 -18.64 5.77 -7.43
C GLN A 74 -17.64 4.94 -6.63
N CYS A 75 -16.37 5.37 -6.51
CA CYS A 75 -15.33 4.57 -5.86
C CYS A 75 -15.72 4.16 -4.43
N GLY A 76 -15.70 2.86 -4.14
CA GLY A 76 -16.06 2.29 -2.83
C GLY A 76 -17.53 2.50 -2.44
N SER A 77 -18.44 2.81 -3.36
CA SER A 77 -19.87 2.94 -3.04
C SER A 77 -20.52 1.63 -2.60
N TYR A 78 -19.88 0.48 -2.85
CA TYR A 78 -20.24 -0.79 -2.22
C TYR A 78 -19.01 -1.45 -1.59
N LEU A 79 -19.20 -2.12 -0.45
CA LEU A 79 -18.18 -2.86 0.28
C LEU A 79 -18.80 -4.17 0.81
N ASP A 80 -18.24 -5.32 0.44
CA ASP A 80 -18.64 -6.62 0.99
C ASP A 80 -17.54 -7.12 1.92
N PHE A 81 -17.92 -7.43 3.15
CA PHE A 81 -17.03 -8.00 4.15
C PHE A 81 -17.44 -9.43 4.48
N GLY A 82 -16.46 -10.32 4.55
CA GLY A 82 -16.59 -11.62 5.17
C GLY A 82 -16.12 -11.55 6.62
N ILE A 83 -16.90 -12.14 7.52
CA ILE A 83 -16.53 -12.31 8.92
C ILE A 83 -16.16 -13.78 9.14
N LEU A 84 -15.00 -13.99 9.74
CA LEU A 84 -14.51 -15.31 10.13
C LEU A 84 -15.07 -15.73 11.49
N PRO A 85 -15.05 -17.04 11.84
CA PRO A 85 -15.55 -17.52 13.13
C PRO A 85 -14.88 -16.88 14.36
N ASP A 86 -13.65 -16.36 14.22
CA ASP A 86 -12.92 -15.65 15.26
C ASP A 86 -13.25 -14.14 15.35
N GLY A 87 -14.21 -13.66 14.55
CA GLY A 87 -14.61 -12.26 14.47
C GLY A 87 -13.74 -11.37 13.57
N THR A 88 -12.70 -11.94 12.95
CA THR A 88 -11.84 -11.24 11.98
C THR A 88 -12.65 -10.83 10.76
N LYS A 89 -12.48 -9.56 10.35
CA LYS A 89 -13.22 -8.94 9.23
C LYS A 89 -12.29 -8.81 8.03
N LYS A 90 -12.72 -9.30 6.88
CA LYS A 90 -11.96 -9.20 5.62
C LYS A 90 -12.83 -8.53 4.58
N LEU A 91 -12.30 -7.51 3.90
CA LEU A 91 -12.96 -6.95 2.72
C LEU A 91 -12.81 -7.95 1.58
N VAL A 92 -13.92 -8.46 1.05
CA VAL A 92 -13.98 -9.50 0.02
C VAL A 92 -14.31 -8.91 -1.35
N LYS A 93 -15.07 -7.81 -1.40
CA LYS A 93 -15.44 -7.14 -2.66
C LYS A 93 -15.62 -5.63 -2.50
N ALA A 94 -15.19 -4.85 -3.48
CA ALA A 94 -15.44 -3.40 -3.56
C ALA A 94 -15.19 -2.85 -4.98
N ASN A 95 -15.81 -1.72 -5.33
CA ASN A 95 -15.56 -0.99 -6.58
C ASN A 95 -14.52 0.12 -6.45
N PHE A 96 -13.24 -0.23 -6.37
CA PHE A 96 -12.19 0.79 -6.37
C PHE A 96 -11.90 1.31 -7.79
N CYS A 97 -11.94 2.64 -7.97
CA CYS A 97 -11.78 3.29 -9.29
C CYS A 97 -10.34 3.37 -9.81
N ARG A 98 -9.37 3.01 -8.93
CA ARG A 98 -7.92 3.03 -9.14
C ARG A 98 -7.37 4.38 -9.60
N ASP A 99 -8.08 5.47 -9.36
CA ASP A 99 -7.54 6.79 -9.64
C ASP A 99 -6.35 7.11 -8.72
N ARG A 100 -5.32 7.78 -9.25
CA ARG A 100 -4.09 8.13 -8.51
C ARG A 100 -4.29 9.18 -7.44
N LEU A 101 -5.34 10.01 -7.54
CA LEU A 101 -5.66 11.00 -6.51
C LEU A 101 -6.82 10.57 -5.62
N CYS A 102 -7.52 9.48 -5.96
CA CYS A 102 -8.65 9.00 -5.17
C CYS A 102 -8.19 8.63 -3.75
N PRO A 103 -8.71 9.31 -2.70
CA PRO A 103 -8.30 9.07 -1.31
C PRO A 103 -8.53 7.63 -0.86
N MET A 104 -9.63 7.02 -1.33
CA MET A 104 -9.93 5.60 -1.08
C MET A 104 -8.85 4.71 -1.69
N CYS A 105 -8.57 4.85 -2.99
CA CYS A 105 -7.59 4.00 -3.66
C CYS A 105 -6.16 4.22 -3.16
N ASN A 106 -5.76 5.46 -2.85
CA ASN A 106 -4.43 5.72 -2.30
C ASN A 106 -4.24 5.11 -0.92
N TRP A 107 -5.25 5.15 -0.07
CA TRP A 107 -5.22 4.45 1.21
C TRP A 107 -5.15 2.92 1.03
N ARG A 108 -5.89 2.35 0.08
CA ARG A 108 -5.80 0.91 -0.20
C ARG A 108 -4.42 0.52 -0.75
N ARG A 109 -3.82 1.36 -1.61
CA ARG A 109 -2.44 1.18 -2.11
C ARG A 109 -1.41 1.24 -0.99
N SER A 110 -1.54 2.15 -0.02
CA SER A 110 -0.61 2.21 1.10
C SER A 110 -0.66 0.94 1.96
N LEU A 111 -1.85 0.40 2.21
CA LEU A 111 -2.02 -0.89 2.91
C LEU A 111 -1.39 -2.05 2.13
N LYS A 112 -1.59 -2.09 0.81
CA LYS A 112 -1.02 -3.11 -0.06
C LYS A 112 0.51 -3.05 -0.09
N LEU A 113 1.05 -1.85 -0.30
CA LEU A 113 2.49 -1.61 -0.30
C LEU A 113 3.12 -2.03 1.03
N TYR A 114 2.47 -1.66 2.14
CA TYR A 114 2.90 -2.06 3.47
C TYR A 114 3.00 -3.59 3.60
N SER A 115 1.91 -4.31 3.27
CA SER A 115 1.90 -5.77 3.40
C SER A 115 2.92 -6.44 2.48
N GLN A 116 2.99 -6.05 1.21
CA GLN A 116 3.90 -6.66 0.25
C GLN A 116 5.37 -6.44 0.64
N VAL A 117 5.72 -5.24 1.10
CA VAL A 117 7.09 -4.97 1.58
C VAL A 117 7.39 -5.77 2.84
N SER A 118 6.42 -5.94 3.75
CA SER A 118 6.57 -6.80 4.93
C SER A 118 6.91 -8.23 4.56
N GLN A 119 6.09 -8.86 3.72
CA GLN A 119 6.29 -10.25 3.29
C GLN A 119 7.64 -10.45 2.60
N VAL A 120 8.05 -9.49 1.77
CA VAL A 120 9.36 -9.54 1.10
C VAL A 120 10.51 -9.43 2.09
N MET A 121 10.36 -8.56 3.10
CA MET A 121 11.39 -8.39 4.12
C MET A 121 11.52 -9.60 5.03
N ASP A 122 10.43 -10.27 5.39
CA ASP A 122 10.47 -11.51 6.18
C ASP A 122 11.32 -12.58 5.49
N VAL A 123 11.13 -12.77 4.18
CA VAL A 123 11.93 -13.70 3.37
C VAL A 123 13.39 -13.26 3.32
N LEU A 124 13.66 -11.99 3.00
CA LEU A 124 15.03 -11.48 2.89
C LEU A 124 15.77 -11.50 4.24
N GLU A 125 15.07 -11.30 5.36
CA GLU A 125 15.65 -11.44 6.71
C GLU A 125 16.08 -12.88 6.97
N SER A 126 15.25 -13.87 6.58
CA SER A 126 15.59 -15.29 6.67
C SER A 126 16.80 -15.68 5.81
N GLU A 127 17.04 -14.96 4.71
CA GLU A 127 18.23 -15.09 3.87
C GLU A 127 19.46 -14.35 4.43
N GLY A 128 19.32 -13.67 5.57
CA GLY A 128 20.39 -12.99 6.28
C GLY A 128 20.64 -11.54 5.83
N TYR A 129 19.73 -10.92 5.07
CA TYR A 129 19.81 -9.49 4.77
C TYR A 129 19.50 -8.64 6.00
N CYS A 130 20.09 -7.45 6.04
CA CYS A 130 19.75 -6.39 6.99
C CYS A 130 19.13 -5.21 6.25
N PHE A 131 18.32 -4.42 6.95
CA PHE A 131 17.60 -3.34 6.32
C PHE A 131 17.96 -1.95 6.86
N LEU A 132 17.95 -0.98 5.96
CA LEU A 132 18.06 0.43 6.27
C LEU A 132 16.82 1.17 5.74
N PHE A 133 16.36 2.16 6.48
CA PHE A 133 15.36 3.12 6.02
C PHE A 133 16.03 4.42 5.63
N LEU A 134 15.95 4.75 4.34
CA LEU A 134 16.49 5.95 3.74
C LEU A 134 15.33 6.88 3.37
N THR A 135 15.38 8.12 3.84
CA THR A 135 14.53 9.22 3.37
C THR A 135 15.39 10.23 2.63
N LEU A 136 15.10 10.41 1.34
CA LEU A 136 15.71 11.44 0.51
C LEU A 136 14.74 12.61 0.37
N THR A 137 15.27 13.83 0.41
CA THR A 137 14.49 15.05 0.13
C THR A 137 15.28 16.02 -0.75
N LEU A 138 14.57 16.96 -1.35
CA LEU A 138 15.13 18.19 -1.90
C LEU A 138 14.46 19.37 -1.20
N ARG A 139 14.94 20.59 -1.42
CA ARG A 139 14.21 21.78 -0.96
C ARG A 139 12.78 21.76 -1.49
N ASN A 140 11.88 22.32 -0.70
CA ASN A 140 10.50 22.51 -1.12
C ASN A 140 10.45 23.26 -2.46
N CYS A 141 9.52 22.86 -3.33
CA CYS A 141 9.28 23.54 -4.59
C CYS A 141 8.02 24.42 -4.49
N PRO A 142 7.98 25.59 -5.15
CA PRO A 142 6.75 26.32 -5.36
C PRO A 142 5.67 25.43 -5.98
N TRP A 143 4.40 25.75 -5.73
CA TRP A 143 3.31 24.90 -6.22
C TRP A 143 3.34 24.70 -7.75
N ASP A 144 3.73 25.70 -8.52
CA ASP A 144 3.69 25.64 -10.00
C ASP A 144 4.87 24.86 -10.61
N GLU A 145 5.87 24.51 -9.79
CA GLU A 145 7.08 23.82 -10.24
C GLU A 145 7.06 22.32 -9.94
N LEU A 146 5.95 21.80 -9.40
CA LEU A 146 5.86 20.40 -8.98
C LEU A 146 6.25 19.38 -10.06
N PRO A 147 5.81 19.51 -11.34
CA PRO A 147 6.17 18.52 -12.36
C PRO A 147 7.67 18.44 -12.63
N THR A 148 8.35 19.59 -12.70
CA THR A 148 9.80 19.68 -12.89
C THR A 148 10.52 19.14 -11.66
N ALA A 149 10.09 19.55 -10.46
CA ALA A 149 10.69 19.07 -9.21
C ALA A 149 10.61 17.55 -9.08
N ILE A 150 9.49 16.91 -9.47
CA ILE A 150 9.38 15.44 -9.47
C ILE A 150 10.28 14.81 -10.54
N GLU A 151 10.43 15.42 -11.73
CA GLU A 151 11.36 14.91 -12.75
C GLU A 151 12.79 14.89 -12.23
N ASP A 152 13.28 16.02 -11.71
CA ASP A 152 14.63 16.18 -11.18
C ASP A 152 14.89 15.18 -10.05
N PHE A 153 13.92 15.08 -9.13
CA PHE A 153 13.97 14.17 -8.00
C PHE A 153 14.06 12.69 -8.43
N LEU A 154 13.20 12.27 -9.35
CA LEU A 154 13.24 10.89 -9.86
C LEU A 154 14.46 10.65 -10.76
N SER A 155 14.97 11.67 -11.45
CA SER A 155 16.21 11.61 -12.23
C SER A 155 17.41 11.37 -11.34
N GLY A 156 17.53 12.11 -10.24
CA GLY A 156 18.56 11.89 -9.23
C GLY A 156 18.50 10.46 -8.67
N TRP A 157 17.29 9.93 -8.40
CA TRP A 157 17.14 8.54 -7.95
C TRP A 157 17.62 7.54 -9.00
N ARG A 158 17.24 7.72 -10.27
CA ARG A 158 17.70 6.88 -11.39
C ARG A 158 19.22 6.92 -11.51
N PHE A 159 19.81 8.10 -11.40
CA PHE A 159 21.26 8.26 -11.44
C PHE A 159 21.95 7.52 -10.28
N MET A 160 21.49 7.72 -9.04
CA MET A 160 22.03 7.01 -7.88
C MET A 160 21.99 5.49 -8.07
N TYR A 161 20.83 4.96 -8.47
CA TYR A 161 20.64 3.53 -8.65
C TYR A 161 21.51 2.95 -9.79
N HIS A 162 21.56 3.61 -10.95
CA HIS A 162 22.22 3.08 -12.14
C HIS A 162 23.71 3.43 -12.25
N LYS A 163 24.13 4.58 -11.73
CA LYS A 163 25.44 5.17 -12.02
C LYS A 163 26.35 5.27 -10.81
N ALA A 164 25.83 5.39 -9.59
CA ALA A 164 26.69 5.54 -8.41
C ALA A 164 27.35 4.21 -7.99
N PRO A 165 28.69 4.05 -8.10
CA PRO A 165 29.34 2.78 -7.81
C PRO A 165 29.24 2.37 -6.33
N ILE A 166 29.34 3.35 -5.42
CA ILE A 166 29.26 3.11 -3.98
C ILE A 166 27.88 2.54 -3.58
N PHE A 167 26.80 3.10 -4.14
CA PHE A 167 25.44 2.61 -3.93
C PHE A 167 25.31 1.16 -4.40
N ARG A 168 25.77 0.87 -5.62
CA ARG A 168 25.64 -0.45 -6.26
C ARG A 168 26.46 -1.54 -5.57
N ARG A 169 27.57 -1.19 -4.90
CA ARG A 169 28.34 -2.14 -4.07
C ARG A 169 27.67 -2.40 -2.73
N ALA A 170 27.15 -1.36 -2.09
CA ALA A 170 26.59 -1.45 -0.75
C ALA A 170 25.18 -2.04 -0.70
N VAL A 171 24.33 -1.73 -1.68
CA VAL A 171 22.88 -2.02 -1.66
C VAL A 171 22.54 -3.16 -2.61
N CYS A 172 21.92 -4.22 -2.08
CA CYS A 172 21.54 -5.43 -2.82
C CYS A 172 20.15 -5.33 -3.46
N GLY A 173 19.31 -4.40 -3.01
CA GLY A 173 17.98 -4.15 -3.57
C GLY A 173 17.24 -3.12 -2.76
N THR A 174 16.16 -2.60 -3.33
CA THR A 174 15.36 -1.55 -2.69
C THR A 174 13.87 -1.75 -2.89
N SER A 175 13.07 -1.21 -1.97
CA SER A 175 11.68 -0.84 -2.20
C SER A 175 11.52 0.65 -1.93
N ARG A 176 10.95 1.41 -2.86
CA ARG A 176 10.78 2.88 -2.76
C ARG A 176 9.33 3.30 -2.93
N ALA A 177 8.96 4.39 -2.27
CA ALA A 177 7.71 5.12 -2.47
C ALA A 177 7.98 6.63 -2.49
N LEU A 178 7.40 7.32 -3.47
CA LEU A 178 7.33 8.78 -3.50
C LEU A 178 6.16 9.25 -2.62
N GLU A 179 6.42 10.15 -1.68
CA GLU A 179 5.42 10.93 -0.93
C GLU A 179 5.60 12.42 -1.28
N ILE A 180 4.50 13.16 -1.38
CA ILE A 180 4.52 14.61 -1.54
C ILE A 180 3.60 15.21 -0.48
N THR A 181 4.16 16.09 0.34
CA THR A 181 3.39 16.85 1.34
C THR A 181 3.13 18.27 0.85
N VAL A 182 2.03 18.87 1.32
CA VAL A 182 1.62 20.24 0.94
C VAL A 182 1.86 21.18 2.13
N ASN A 183 2.60 22.26 1.90
CA ASN A 183 2.75 23.34 2.87
C ASN A 183 1.95 24.56 2.40
N HIS A 184 0.80 24.79 3.05
CA HIS A 184 -0.11 25.89 2.74
C HIS A 184 0.44 27.27 3.13
N GLY A 185 1.12 27.37 4.27
CA GLY A 185 1.68 28.64 4.75
C GLY A 185 2.82 29.16 3.86
N ALA A 186 3.72 28.27 3.45
CA ALA A 186 4.84 28.60 2.57
C ALA A 186 4.50 28.49 1.08
N ARG A 187 3.30 28.01 0.73
CA ARG A 187 2.86 27.78 -0.66
C ARG A 187 3.80 26.90 -1.47
N THR A 188 4.26 25.81 -0.85
CA THR A 188 5.20 24.87 -1.46
C THR A 188 4.74 23.42 -1.33
N TYR A 189 5.31 22.54 -2.15
CA TYR A 189 5.29 21.10 -1.97
C TYR A 189 6.64 20.60 -1.49
N HIS A 190 6.64 19.45 -0.83
CA HIS A 190 7.86 18.77 -0.41
C HIS A 190 7.81 17.30 -0.84
N PRO A 191 8.48 16.94 -1.94
CA PRO A 191 8.67 15.56 -2.35
C PRO A 191 9.68 14.83 -1.45
N HIS A 192 9.34 13.60 -1.08
CA HIS A 192 10.15 12.69 -0.29
C HIS A 192 10.24 11.33 -0.98
N LEU A 193 11.42 10.72 -0.98
CA LEU A 193 11.54 9.30 -1.32
C LEU A 193 11.77 8.51 -0.04
N HIS A 194 10.81 7.67 0.31
CA HIS A 194 10.97 6.67 1.36
C HIS A 194 11.46 5.39 0.74
N VAL A 195 12.61 4.89 1.20
CA VAL A 195 13.27 3.74 0.61
C VAL A 195 13.71 2.77 1.70
N VAL A 196 13.27 1.53 1.59
CA VAL A 196 13.89 0.41 2.31
C VAL A 196 15.02 -0.15 1.45
N LEU A 197 16.22 -0.24 2.02
CA LEU A 197 17.41 -0.80 1.39
C LEU A 197 17.72 -2.16 2.03
N ALA A 198 18.01 -3.18 1.23
CA ALA A 198 18.60 -4.44 1.69
C ALA A 198 20.12 -4.39 1.52
N VAL A 199 20.84 -4.71 2.58
CA VAL A 199 22.31 -4.76 2.62
C VAL A 199 22.76 -6.07 3.27
N LYS A 200 23.97 -6.53 2.95
CA LYS A 200 24.57 -7.68 3.65
C LYS A 200 24.98 -7.29 5.07
N PRO A 201 25.04 -8.22 6.04
CA PRO A 201 25.49 -7.92 7.40
C PRO A 201 26.90 -7.29 7.45
N SER A 202 27.77 -7.65 6.49
CA SER A 202 29.11 -7.08 6.35
C SER A 202 29.11 -5.57 6.10
N TYR A 203 28.02 -4.99 5.58
CA TYR A 203 27.88 -3.55 5.34
C TYR A 203 28.33 -2.72 6.54
N PHE A 204 27.89 -3.08 7.75
CA PHE A 204 28.14 -2.34 9.00
C PHE A 204 29.59 -2.38 9.50
N LYS A 205 30.45 -3.21 8.89
CA LYS A 205 31.86 -3.38 9.29
C LYS A 205 32.82 -3.15 8.13
N SER A 206 32.30 -3.00 6.92
CA SER A 206 33.08 -2.90 5.69
C SER A 206 33.39 -1.46 5.31
N LYS A 207 34.36 -1.30 4.41
CA LYS A 207 34.62 -0.02 3.72
C LYS A 207 33.46 0.47 2.84
N ASP A 208 32.47 -0.39 2.56
CA ASP A 208 31.28 -0.03 1.79
C ASP A 208 30.17 0.55 2.69
N TYR A 209 30.39 0.70 4.00
CA TYR A 209 29.51 1.46 4.87
C TYR A 209 29.42 2.92 4.41
N ILE A 210 28.19 3.43 4.28
CA ILE A 210 27.91 4.81 3.89
C ILE A 210 27.29 5.52 5.10
N SER A 211 28.03 6.48 5.67
CA SER A 211 27.56 7.33 6.75
C SER A 211 26.46 8.28 6.27
N GLN A 212 25.70 8.88 7.20
CA GLN A 212 24.67 9.86 6.84
C GLN A 212 25.23 11.04 6.03
N ALA A 213 26.41 11.56 6.40
CA ALA A 213 27.07 12.63 5.65
C ALA A 213 27.44 12.18 4.22
N GLN A 214 27.92 10.95 4.06
CA GLN A 214 28.23 10.39 2.74
C GLN A 214 26.95 10.17 1.91
N TRP A 215 25.83 9.76 2.53
CA TRP A 215 24.53 9.68 1.86
C TRP A 215 24.04 11.05 1.40
N THR A 216 24.19 12.09 2.23
CA THR A 216 23.87 13.48 1.84
C THR A 216 24.69 13.93 0.63
N GLN A 217 26.01 13.71 0.65
CA GLN A 217 26.90 14.10 -0.45
C GLN A 217 26.63 13.29 -1.72
N LEU A 218 26.37 11.99 -1.58
CA LEU A 218 25.96 11.14 -2.70
C LEU A 218 24.67 11.67 -3.33
N TRP A 219 23.66 11.96 -2.51
CA TRP A 219 22.37 12.43 -3.02
C TRP A 219 22.49 13.79 -3.69
N ARG A 220 23.22 14.72 -3.07
CA ARG A 220 23.58 16.02 -3.63
C ARG A 220 24.19 15.88 -5.02
N SER A 221 25.21 15.02 -5.15
CA SER A 221 25.90 14.79 -6.42
C SER A 221 24.99 14.16 -7.47
N CYS A 222 24.13 13.21 -7.08
CA CYS A 222 23.20 12.56 -8.01
C CYS A 222 22.12 13.53 -8.53
N CYS A 223 21.75 14.54 -7.76
CA CYS A 223 20.77 15.56 -8.16
C CYS A 223 21.40 16.79 -8.81
N ASP A 224 22.73 16.88 -8.86
CA ASP A 224 23.46 18.05 -9.36
C ASP A 224 23.02 19.38 -8.71
N ILE A 225 22.99 19.41 -7.37
CA ILE A 225 22.55 20.60 -6.61
C ILE A 225 23.70 21.26 -5.82
N SER A 226 23.57 22.57 -5.63
CA SER A 226 24.58 23.42 -4.97
C SER A 226 24.48 23.48 -3.45
N TYR A 227 23.52 22.78 -2.85
CA TYR A 227 23.28 22.74 -1.40
C TYR A 227 23.26 21.30 -0.87
N ASP A 228 23.45 21.15 0.43
CA ASP A 228 23.34 19.85 1.09
C ASP A 228 21.86 19.54 1.40
N PRO A 229 21.28 18.51 0.79
CA PRO A 229 19.89 18.12 1.05
C PRO A 229 19.78 17.43 2.41
N ILE A 230 18.56 17.40 2.96
CA ILE A 230 18.29 16.62 4.16
C ILE A 230 18.13 15.15 3.76
N VAL A 231 19.03 14.33 4.26
CA VAL A 231 18.96 12.88 4.12
C VAL A 231 18.95 12.25 5.51
N ASN A 232 18.02 11.32 5.71
CA ASN A 232 17.93 10.53 6.92
C ASN A 232 18.12 9.05 6.59
N ILE A 233 19.05 8.38 7.27
CA ILE A 233 19.34 6.96 7.10
C ILE A 233 19.38 6.30 8.48
N LYS A 234 18.59 5.25 8.67
CA LYS A 234 18.54 4.51 9.95
C LYS A 234 18.51 3.02 9.69
N ARG A 235 19.15 2.24 10.55
CA ARG A 235 18.97 0.78 10.54
C ARG A 235 17.56 0.45 11.04
N ILE A 236 16.89 -0.44 10.33
CA ILE A 236 15.62 -1.02 10.78
C ILE A 236 15.98 -2.19 11.71
N LYS A 237 15.66 -2.06 13.00
CA LYS A 237 15.91 -3.10 14.01
C LYS A 237 14.75 -4.09 14.10
N GLU A 238 13.53 -3.59 13.93
CA GLU A 238 12.31 -4.38 13.93
C GLU A 238 11.58 -4.19 12.62
N THR A 239 11.08 -5.31 12.10
CA THR A 239 10.29 -5.43 10.87
C THR A 239 8.92 -4.70 10.96
N SER A 240 8.67 -3.91 12.00
CA SER A 240 7.48 -3.09 12.16
C SER A 240 7.76 -1.57 12.09
N GLN A 241 8.97 -1.13 12.43
CA GLN A 241 9.28 0.29 12.68
C GLN A 241 9.61 1.09 11.40
N GLY A 242 10.42 0.53 10.48
CA GLY A 242 10.66 1.14 9.16
C GLY A 242 9.45 1.12 8.21
N PHE A 243 8.38 0.40 8.61
CA PHE A 243 7.29 -0.05 7.74
C PHE A 243 6.14 0.94 7.71
N LYS A 244 5.89 1.63 8.83
CA LYS A 244 4.92 2.73 8.87
C LYS A 244 5.33 3.86 7.91
N GLU A 245 6.62 4.14 7.80
CA GLU A 245 7.11 5.25 7.00
C GLU A 245 7.10 4.96 5.49
N ILE A 246 7.46 3.75 5.04
CA ILE A 246 7.36 3.40 3.59
C ILE A 246 5.91 3.32 3.10
N SER A 247 4.95 3.05 3.99
CA SER A 247 3.53 2.99 3.62
C SER A 247 2.96 4.34 3.20
N LYS A 248 3.64 5.45 3.46
CA LYS A 248 3.18 6.76 3.00
C LYS A 248 3.27 6.82 1.48
N TYR A 249 2.10 6.90 0.83
CA TYR A 249 1.94 6.86 -0.62
C TYR A 249 1.07 8.02 -1.13
N ALA A 250 1.22 8.36 -2.40
CA ALA A 250 1.98 9.55 -2.79
C ALA A 250 1.44 10.90 -2.32
N VAL A 251 0.15 11.02 -2.10
CA VAL A 251 -0.50 12.23 -1.61
C VAL A 251 -1.70 11.86 -0.76
N LYS A 252 -1.89 12.58 0.35
CA LYS A 252 -3.07 12.42 1.20
C LYS A 252 -4.14 13.41 0.73
N GLY A 253 -5.36 12.92 0.51
CA GLY A 253 -6.50 13.76 0.11
C GLY A 253 -6.68 14.98 1.01
N SER A 254 -6.50 14.80 2.32
CA SER A 254 -6.57 15.86 3.34
C SER A 254 -5.58 17.01 3.12
N ASP A 255 -4.46 16.77 2.42
CA ASP A 255 -3.41 17.77 2.27
C ASP A 255 -3.71 18.72 1.10
N PHE A 256 -4.56 18.30 0.14
CA PHE A 256 -4.79 19.03 -1.11
C PHE A 256 -6.27 19.28 -1.46
N LEU A 257 -7.20 18.63 -0.77
CA LEU A 257 -8.64 18.89 -0.86
C LEU A 257 -9.08 19.78 0.31
N VAL A 258 -8.41 20.92 0.47
CA VAL A 258 -8.66 21.87 1.56
C VAL A 258 -8.57 23.30 1.03
N GLY A 259 -9.36 24.20 1.62
CA GLY A 259 -9.43 25.60 1.21
C GLY A 259 -10.47 25.86 0.12
N SER A 260 -10.24 26.89 -0.70
CA SER A 260 -11.20 27.30 -1.72
C SER A 260 -11.27 26.30 -2.90
N PRO A 261 -12.39 26.26 -3.65
CA PRO A 261 -12.50 25.45 -4.86
C PRO A 261 -11.36 25.68 -5.86
N GLU A 262 -10.89 26.92 -6.01
CA GLU A 262 -9.80 27.29 -6.92
C GLU A 262 -8.46 26.71 -6.45
N LEU A 263 -8.21 26.74 -5.14
CA LEU A 263 -7.00 26.16 -4.55
C LEU A 263 -6.97 24.64 -4.73
N MET A 264 -8.10 23.96 -4.47
CA MET A 264 -8.22 22.52 -4.70
C MET A 264 -8.01 22.15 -6.19
N GLN A 265 -8.60 22.92 -7.11
CA GLN A 265 -8.41 22.75 -8.56
C GLN A 265 -6.93 22.91 -8.95
N ARG A 266 -6.23 23.90 -8.40
CA ARG A 266 -4.79 24.09 -8.62
C ARG A 266 -3.99 22.90 -8.13
N HIS A 267 -4.21 22.45 -6.90
CA HIS A 267 -3.49 21.30 -6.38
C HIS A 267 -3.73 20.04 -7.20
N VAL A 268 -5.00 19.73 -7.51
CA VAL A 268 -5.36 18.57 -8.33
C VAL A 268 -4.69 18.65 -9.69
N SER A 269 -4.73 19.80 -10.37
CA SER A 269 -4.07 20.00 -11.66
C SER A 269 -2.56 19.78 -11.57
N ASN A 270 -1.89 20.35 -10.56
CA ASN A 270 -0.45 20.22 -10.37
C ASN A 270 -0.05 18.77 -10.07
N PHE A 271 -0.82 18.04 -9.25
CA PHE A 271 -0.57 16.62 -9.00
C PHE A 271 -0.84 15.75 -10.22
N LEU A 272 -1.87 16.04 -11.01
CA LEU A 272 -2.10 15.32 -12.27
C LEU A 272 -0.94 15.51 -13.24
N ALA A 273 -0.50 16.74 -13.45
CA ALA A 273 0.65 17.04 -14.29
C ALA A 273 1.94 16.40 -13.75
N GLY A 274 2.17 16.52 -12.45
CA GLY A 274 3.40 16.05 -11.81
C GLY A 274 3.50 14.54 -11.68
N LEU A 275 2.39 13.82 -11.52
CA LEU A 275 2.39 12.37 -11.30
C LEU A 275 2.09 11.55 -12.55
N SER A 276 1.48 12.12 -13.59
CA SER A 276 1.08 11.36 -14.79
C SER A 276 2.27 10.68 -15.47
N GLY A 277 2.10 9.44 -15.92
CA GLY A 277 3.14 8.67 -16.60
C GLY A 277 4.31 8.20 -15.71
N ARG A 278 4.36 8.61 -14.44
CA ARG A 278 5.45 8.26 -13.52
C ARG A 278 5.13 7.04 -12.67
N ARG A 279 6.17 6.28 -12.31
CA ARG A 279 6.13 5.18 -11.36
C ARG A 279 6.55 5.66 -9.97
N LEU A 280 5.58 5.78 -9.06
CA LEU A 280 5.73 6.36 -7.73
C LEU A 280 6.29 5.34 -6.74
N VAL A 281 5.96 4.07 -6.92
CA VAL A 281 6.47 2.92 -6.15
C VAL A 281 7.31 2.00 -7.01
N GLY A 282 8.45 1.55 -6.52
CA GLY A 282 9.30 0.63 -7.27
C GLY A 282 10.16 -0.25 -6.40
N SER A 283 10.43 -1.46 -6.89
CA SER A 283 11.31 -2.41 -6.21
C SER A 283 12.41 -2.89 -7.16
N THR A 284 13.59 -3.13 -6.60
CA THR A 284 14.81 -3.46 -7.35
C THR A 284 15.63 -4.54 -6.65
N GLY A 285 16.56 -5.16 -7.38
CA GLY A 285 17.46 -6.17 -6.83
C GLY A 285 16.72 -7.30 -6.12
N VAL A 286 17.19 -7.64 -4.92
CA VAL A 286 16.63 -8.74 -4.12
C VAL A 286 15.15 -8.56 -3.75
N PHE A 287 14.67 -7.33 -3.56
CA PHE A 287 13.24 -7.07 -3.34
C PHE A 287 12.40 -7.50 -4.55
N LYS A 288 12.84 -7.14 -5.76
CA LYS A 288 12.11 -7.50 -7.00
C LYS A 288 12.17 -8.99 -7.28
N ARG A 289 13.25 -9.67 -6.89
CA ARG A 289 13.36 -11.13 -6.97
C ARG A 289 12.30 -11.79 -6.08
N VAL A 290 12.30 -11.48 -4.79
CA VAL A 290 11.37 -12.07 -3.82
C VAL A 290 9.92 -11.72 -4.14
N GLN A 291 9.62 -10.50 -4.60
CA GLN A 291 8.26 -10.17 -5.07
C GLN A 291 7.75 -11.11 -6.17
N ARG A 292 8.63 -11.54 -7.08
CA ARG A 292 8.26 -12.49 -8.14
C ARG A 292 8.11 -13.91 -7.61
N GLU A 293 8.97 -14.32 -6.69
CA GLU A 293 8.89 -15.64 -6.04
C GLU A 293 7.60 -15.79 -5.22
N LEU A 294 7.17 -14.72 -4.55
CA LEU A 294 5.90 -14.64 -3.83
C LEU A 294 4.68 -14.38 -4.74
N CYS A 295 4.87 -14.25 -6.06
CA CYS A 295 3.82 -13.93 -7.03
C CYS A 295 2.99 -12.69 -6.65
N LEU A 296 3.62 -11.67 -6.05
CA LEU A 296 2.96 -10.43 -5.65
C LEU A 296 2.60 -9.59 -6.89
N ASP A 297 1.36 -9.10 -6.94
CA ASP A 297 0.89 -8.21 -7.99
C ASP A 297 1.40 -6.78 -7.82
N ASP A 298 1.18 -5.92 -8.83
CA ASP A 298 1.71 -4.55 -8.81
C ASP A 298 1.05 -3.68 -7.72
N PRO A 299 1.82 -3.00 -6.86
CA PRO A 299 1.26 -2.20 -5.77
C PRO A 299 0.50 -0.94 -6.22
N GLU A 300 0.71 -0.43 -7.43
CA GLU A 300 0.00 0.75 -7.96
C GLU A 300 -1.27 0.38 -8.75
N THR A 301 -1.24 -0.71 -9.50
CA THR A 301 -2.30 -1.09 -10.46
C THR A 301 -3.03 -2.39 -10.13
N GLY A 302 -2.52 -3.17 -9.17
CA GLY A 302 -3.07 -4.46 -8.76
C GLY A 302 -4.38 -4.37 -7.97
N ASP A 303 -4.73 -5.47 -7.32
CA ASP A 303 -5.96 -5.56 -6.54
C ASP A 303 -5.91 -4.68 -5.29
N LEU A 304 -6.98 -3.92 -5.06
CA LEU A 304 -7.13 -3.07 -3.89
C LEU A 304 -8.09 -3.65 -2.86
N VAL A 305 -8.69 -4.82 -3.11
CA VAL A 305 -9.59 -5.52 -2.18
C VAL A 305 -8.80 -6.40 -1.21
N VAL A 306 -7.90 -7.26 -1.70
CA VAL A 306 -7.00 -8.04 -0.86
C VAL A 306 -5.67 -7.29 -0.76
N THR A 307 -5.49 -6.56 0.33
CA THR A 307 -4.27 -5.76 0.55
C THR A 307 -3.21 -6.48 1.38
N ASP A 308 -3.56 -7.56 2.07
CA ASP A 308 -2.67 -8.32 2.94
C ASP A 308 -2.15 -9.63 2.33
N GLY A 309 -2.50 -9.91 1.06
CA GLY A 309 -2.14 -11.14 0.35
C GLY A 309 -2.90 -12.39 0.81
N GLN A 310 -3.81 -12.27 1.78
CA GLN A 310 -4.57 -13.41 2.31
C GLN A 310 -5.97 -13.46 1.71
N GLN A 311 -6.10 -14.10 0.56
CA GLN A 311 -7.40 -14.46 0.01
C GLN A 311 -7.86 -15.78 0.63
N LEU A 312 -9.00 -15.75 1.32
CA LEU A 312 -9.61 -16.94 1.91
C LEU A 312 -10.67 -17.50 0.96
N ARG A 313 -10.96 -18.79 1.09
CA ARG A 313 -12.07 -19.41 0.37
C ARG A 313 -13.39 -18.92 0.96
N ASP A 314 -14.40 -18.78 0.11
CA ASP A 314 -15.72 -18.26 0.52
C ASP A 314 -16.39 -19.12 1.61
N ASP A 315 -16.08 -20.42 1.66
CA ASP A 315 -16.63 -21.37 2.63
C ASP A 315 -16.09 -21.21 4.07
N VAL A 316 -15.10 -20.32 4.26
CA VAL A 316 -14.50 -20.06 5.58
C VAL A 316 -15.24 -18.94 6.32
N TYR A 317 -16.00 -18.09 5.61
CA TYR A 317 -16.73 -16.99 6.24
C TYR A 317 -18.02 -17.49 6.90
N CYS A 318 -18.23 -17.13 8.17
CA CYS A 318 -19.47 -17.45 8.88
C CYS A 318 -20.59 -16.43 8.58
N MET A 319 -20.24 -15.25 8.07
CA MET A 319 -21.20 -14.20 7.69
C MET A 319 -20.64 -13.30 6.59
N MET A 320 -21.50 -12.87 5.67
CA MET A 320 -21.21 -11.83 4.69
C MET A 320 -22.03 -10.58 4.99
N VAL A 321 -21.39 -9.42 5.02
CA VAL A 321 -22.02 -8.13 5.33
C VAL A 321 -21.73 -7.15 4.20
N ARG A 322 -22.79 -6.63 3.57
CA ARG A 322 -22.70 -5.64 2.52
C ARG A 322 -22.99 -4.24 3.06
N TYR A 323 -22.19 -3.27 2.65
CA TYR A 323 -22.44 -1.85 2.84
C TYR A 323 -22.65 -1.16 1.49
N GLY A 324 -23.62 -0.25 1.45
CA GLY A 324 -23.82 0.69 0.36
C GLY A 324 -23.70 2.12 0.84
N TRP A 325 -23.06 2.98 0.05
CA TRP A 325 -23.01 4.42 0.31
C TRP A 325 -24.35 5.07 -0.08
N CYS A 326 -25.04 5.65 0.90
CA CYS A 326 -26.33 6.31 0.76
C CYS A 326 -26.29 7.67 1.46
N SER A 327 -26.54 8.76 0.74
CA SER A 327 -26.74 10.10 1.31
C SER A 327 -25.69 10.53 2.35
N GLY A 328 -24.42 10.22 2.10
CA GLY A 328 -23.31 10.63 2.98
C GLY A 328 -22.91 9.62 4.06
N VAL A 329 -23.56 8.46 4.13
CA VAL A 329 -23.25 7.41 5.11
C VAL A 329 -23.20 6.02 4.47
N TYR A 330 -22.45 5.10 5.07
CA TYR A 330 -22.52 3.68 4.71
C TYR A 330 -23.64 3.00 5.49
N VAL A 331 -24.57 2.39 4.77
CA VAL A 331 -25.71 1.65 5.32
C VAL A 331 -25.53 0.18 4.98
N ARG A 332 -25.74 -0.70 5.97
CA ARG A 332 -25.80 -2.15 5.75
C ARG A 332 -26.99 -2.47 4.84
N ARG A 333 -26.78 -3.32 3.83
CA ARG A 333 -27.80 -3.70 2.84
C ARG A 333 -28.03 -5.19 2.81
#